data_AF-A0A1Y3BN39-F1
#
_entry.id   AF-A0A1Y3BN39-F1
#
_cell.length_a   1.000
_cell.length_b   1.000
_cell.length_c   1.000
_cell.angle_alpha   90.00
_cell.angle_beta   90.00
_cell.angle_gamma   90.00
#
_symmetry.space_group_name_H-M   'P 1'
#
loop_
_entity.id
_entity.type
_entity.pdbx_description
1 polymer ?
#
loop_
_entity_poly.entity_id
_entity_poly.type
_entity_poly.pdbx_seq_one_letter_code
_entity_poly.pdbx_strand_id
1 'polypeptide(L)'
;MPLYRSMKKRENFAKPFGVLNMAILLVIILYSAIGFLGYLKYGDDVGASITFSLPDEPLYIAVKFMYAFAITFSYPIQMYVAIHLMWPTIRDYLMERKKSNLIINTTDY
;
A
#
# COMPACT_ATOMS: atom_id res chain seq x y z
N MET A 1 16.65 -6.16 -0.52
CA MET A 1 15.52 -5.54 -1.24
C MET A 1 15.75 -5.66 -2.75
N PRO A 2 14.83 -6.26 -3.52
CA PRO A 2 15.00 -6.46 -4.96
C PRO A 2 15.19 -5.14 -5.73
N LEU A 3 14.50 -4.07 -5.32
CA LEU A 3 14.61 -2.73 -5.92
C LEU A 3 16.03 -2.12 -5.82
N TYR A 4 16.70 -2.29 -4.68
CA TYR A 4 18.10 -1.86 -4.47
C TYR A 4 19.07 -2.60 -5.41
N ARG A 5 18.75 -3.85 -5.75
CA ARG A 5 19.60 -4.71 -6.59
C ARG A 5 19.59 -4.26 -8.06
N SER A 6 18.49 -3.67 -8.51
CA SER A 6 18.26 -3.18 -9.87
C SER A 6 18.79 -1.77 -10.16
N MET A 7 19.37 -1.08 -9.17
CA MET A 7 19.98 0.24 -9.37
C MET A 7 21.44 0.19 -9.84
N LYS A 8 21.78 0.99 -10.85
CA LYS A 8 23.14 1.12 -11.41
C LYS A 8 24.16 1.72 -10.42
N LYS A 9 23.73 2.62 -9.53
CA LYS A 9 24.55 3.20 -8.44
C LYS A 9 23.86 3.01 -7.10
N ARG A 10 24.22 1.93 -6.40
CA ARG A 10 23.58 1.47 -5.17
C ARG A 10 23.77 2.41 -3.97
N GLU A 11 24.91 3.11 -3.89
CA GLU A 11 25.20 4.05 -2.80
C GLU A 11 24.29 5.29 -2.79
N ASN A 12 23.66 5.64 -3.91
CA ASN A 12 22.79 6.82 -3.99
C ASN A 12 21.33 6.49 -3.68
N PHE A 13 20.99 5.25 -3.33
CA PHE A 13 19.62 4.85 -3.02
C PHE A 13 19.13 5.45 -1.69
N ALA A 14 19.96 5.38 -0.63
CA ALA A 14 19.60 5.75 0.74
C ALA A 14 20.32 7.01 1.26
N LYS A 15 20.99 7.78 0.39
CA LYS A 15 21.55 9.09 0.79
C LYS A 15 20.41 10.05 1.17
N PRO A 16 20.66 11.06 2.02
CA PRO A 16 19.66 12.08 2.36
C PRO A 16 19.11 12.81 1.11
N PHE A 17 19.94 13.03 0.07
CA PHE A 17 19.55 13.46 -1.28
C PHE A 17 19.50 12.30 -2.29
N GLY A 18 19.20 11.10 -1.83
CA GLY A 18 19.09 9.91 -2.65
C GLY A 18 17.80 9.89 -3.47
N VAL A 19 17.76 9.00 -4.46
CA VAL A 19 16.61 8.84 -5.35
C VAL A 19 15.33 8.50 -4.58
N LEU A 20 15.45 7.74 -3.48
CA LEU A 20 14.31 7.37 -2.64
C LEU A 20 13.68 8.59 -1.95
N ASN A 21 14.49 9.42 -1.28
CA ASN A 21 14.00 10.60 -0.58
C ASN A 21 13.42 11.64 -1.54
N MET A 22 14.06 11.85 -2.69
CA MET A 22 13.54 12.78 -3.71
C MET A 22 12.22 12.29 -4.32
N ALA A 23 12.10 10.98 -4.58
CA ALA A 23 10.85 10.40 -5.08
C ALA A 23 9.72 10.54 -4.05
N ILE A 24 9.99 10.23 -2.78
CA ILE A 24 9.02 10.37 -1.69
C ILE A 24 8.61 11.84 -1.52
N LEU A 25 9.57 12.78 -1.52
CA LEU A 25 9.29 14.21 -1.44
C LEU A 25 8.39 14.70 -2.58
N LEU A 26 8.66 14.26 -3.80
CA LEU A 26 7.84 14.59 -4.97
C LEU A 26 6.41 14.07 -4.83
N VAL A 27 6.23 12.83 -4.36
CA VAL A 27 4.90 12.25 -4.11
C VAL A 27 4.17 13.04 -3.02
N ILE A 28 4.86 13.44 -1.94
CA ILE A 28 4.29 14.27 -0.87
C ILE A 28 3.81 15.60 -1.43
N ILE A 29 4.64 16.30 -2.20
CA ILE A 29 4.28 17.60 -2.80
C ILE A 29 3.07 17.44 -3.73
N LEU A 30 3.06 16.42 -4.58
CA LEU A 30 1.97 16.15 -5.51
C LEU A 30 0.66 15.87 -4.78
N TYR A 31 0.67 14.98 -3.79
CA TYR A 31 -0.53 14.67 -3.01
C TYR A 31 -0.98 15.84 -2.13
N SER A 32 -0.05 16.62 -1.57
CA SER A 32 -0.38 17.84 -0.84
C SER A 32 -1.03 18.88 -1.76
N ALA A 33 -0.54 19.05 -2.98
CA ALA A 33 -1.13 19.96 -3.96
C ALA A 33 -2.54 19.52 -4.37
N ILE A 34 -2.73 18.23 -4.65
CA ILE A 34 -4.05 17.67 -4.98
C ILE A 34 -5.01 17.82 -3.79
N GLY A 35 -4.56 17.55 -2.56
CA GLY A 35 -5.36 17.72 -1.35
C GLY A 35 -5.74 19.18 -1.10
N PHE A 36 -4.80 20.10 -1.29
CA PHE A 36 -5.04 21.54 -1.14
C PHE A 36 -5.99 22.09 -2.20
N LEU A 37 -5.81 21.72 -3.47
CA LEU A 37 -6.71 22.09 -4.56
C LEU A 37 -8.11 21.45 -4.39
N GLY A 38 -8.16 20.22 -3.88
CA GLY A 38 -9.42 19.55 -3.52
C GLY A 38 -10.17 20.33 -2.45
N TYR A 39 -9.50 20.76 -1.38
CA TYR A 39 -10.10 21.58 -0.33
C TYR A 39 -10.60 22.93 -0.86
N LEU A 40 -9.80 23.63 -1.66
CA LEU A 40 -10.21 24.90 -2.27
C LEU A 40 -11.44 24.77 -3.20
N LYS A 41 -11.59 23.62 -3.88
CA LYS A 41 -12.69 23.39 -4.82
C LYS A 41 -14.01 22.99 -4.14
N TYR A 42 -13.96 22.25 -3.04
CA TYR A 42 -15.14 21.71 -2.35
C TYR A 42 -15.49 22.43 -1.03
N GLY A 43 -14.63 23.35 -0.55
CA GLY A 43 -14.94 24.22 0.59
C GLY A 43 -15.01 23.47 1.92
N ASP A 44 -15.94 23.85 2.80
CA ASP A 44 -16.18 23.23 4.12
C ASP A 44 -17.12 22.00 4.05
N ASP A 45 -17.62 21.67 2.86
CA ASP A 45 -18.58 20.57 2.61
C ASP A 45 -17.88 19.26 2.21
N VAL A 46 -16.61 19.12 2.60
CA VAL A 46 -15.80 17.93 2.31
C VAL A 46 -16.22 16.81 3.24
N GLY A 47 -17.12 15.94 2.78
CA GLY A 47 -17.36 14.66 3.43
C GLY A 47 -16.07 13.83 3.53
N ALA A 48 -16.05 12.81 4.41
CA ALA A 48 -14.88 11.95 4.68
C ALA A 48 -14.28 11.25 3.43
N SER A 49 -14.95 11.32 2.29
CA SER A 49 -14.39 11.00 0.99
C SER A 49 -14.94 11.98 -0.05
N ILE A 50 -14.03 12.75 -0.66
CA ILE A 50 -14.35 13.69 -1.76
C ILE A 50 -15.21 12.97 -2.80
N THR A 51 -14.82 11.75 -3.21
CA THR A 51 -15.53 10.91 -4.18
C THR A 51 -17.01 10.63 -3.86
N PHE A 52 -17.46 10.71 -2.59
CA PHE A 52 -18.87 10.50 -2.23
C PHE A 52 -19.68 11.81 -2.18
N SER A 53 -19.07 12.93 -1.78
CA SER A 53 -19.72 14.27 -1.76
C SER A 53 -19.76 14.99 -3.12
N LEU A 54 -19.28 14.35 -4.19
CA LEU A 54 -19.33 14.94 -5.54
C LEU A 54 -20.80 15.00 -6.04
N PRO A 55 -21.31 16.18 -6.45
CA PRO A 55 -22.63 16.30 -7.07
C PRO A 55 -22.71 15.45 -8.35
N ASP A 56 -23.91 14.99 -8.71
CA ASP A 56 -24.19 14.10 -9.83
C ASP A 56 -24.09 14.81 -11.20
N GLU A 57 -22.91 15.36 -11.49
CA GLU A 57 -22.57 15.81 -12.84
C GLU A 57 -21.86 14.69 -13.62
N PRO A 58 -22.08 14.62 -14.95
CA PRO A 58 -21.55 13.54 -15.79
C PRO A 58 -20.01 13.41 -15.71
N LEU A 59 -19.29 14.52 -15.54
CA LEU A 59 -17.82 14.51 -15.40
C LEU A 59 -17.39 13.83 -14.09
N TYR A 60 -18.07 14.15 -12.99
CA TYR A 60 -17.77 13.64 -11.66
C TYR A 60 -18.09 12.15 -11.55
N ILE A 61 -19.19 11.71 -12.15
CA ILE A 61 -19.58 10.30 -12.22
C ILE A 61 -18.49 9.49 -12.96
N ALA A 62 -17.97 9.98 -14.09
CA ALA A 62 -16.89 9.32 -14.83
C ALA A 62 -15.63 9.14 -13.98
N VAL A 63 -15.25 10.15 -13.19
CA VAL A 63 -14.11 10.07 -12.26
C VAL A 63 -14.36 9.05 -11.15
N LYS A 64 -15.57 9.00 -10.57
CA LYS A 64 -15.95 8.00 -9.56
C LYS A 64 -15.81 6.58 -10.12
N PHE A 65 -16.26 6.34 -11.35
CA PHE A 65 -16.12 5.05 -12.02
C PHE A 65 -14.66 4.68 -12.27
N MET A 66 -13.86 5.60 -12.83
CA MET A 66 -12.45 5.34 -13.09
C MET A 66 -11.68 5.00 -11.81
N TYR A 67 -12.00 5.70 -10.72
CA TYR A 67 -11.43 5.42 -9.40
C TYR A 67 -11.84 4.05 -8.85
N ALA A 68 -13.12 3.69 -8.97
CA ALA A 68 -13.61 2.36 -8.57
C ALA A 68 -12.88 1.24 -9.33
N PHE A 69 -12.75 1.36 -10.65
CA PHE A 69 -11.98 0.41 -11.46
C PHE A 69 -10.51 0.33 -11.02
N ALA A 70 -9.85 1.48 -10.83
CA ALA A 70 -8.46 1.52 -10.39
C ALA A 70 -8.25 0.77 -9.07
N ILE A 71 -9.17 0.95 -8.11
CA ILE A 71 -9.15 0.25 -6.83
C ILE A 71 -9.36 -1.26 -7.02
N THR A 72 -10.37 -1.67 -7.79
CA THR A 72 -10.67 -3.08 -8.03
C THR A 72 -9.49 -3.83 -8.62
N PHE A 73 -8.74 -3.21 -9.54
CA PHE A 73 -7.53 -3.82 -10.09
C PHE A 73 -6.33 -3.76 -9.13
N SER A 74 -6.27 -2.76 -8.24
CA SER A 74 -5.14 -2.59 -7.30
C SER A 74 -5.19 -3.58 -6.13
N TYR A 75 -6.39 -3.91 -5.62
CA TYR A 75 -6.54 -4.79 -4.45
C TYR A 75 -5.94 -6.20 -4.64
N PRO A 76 -6.17 -6.92 -5.75
CA PRO A 76 -5.56 -8.23 -5.98
C PRO A 76 -4.02 -8.19 -5.95
N ILE A 77 -3.43 -7.14 -6.51
CA ILE A 77 -1.97 -6.95 -6.55
C ILE A 77 -1.43 -6.73 -5.13
N GLN A 78 -2.09 -5.89 -4.33
CA GLN A 78 -1.72 -5.66 -2.94
C GLN A 78 -1.85 -6.93 -2.09
N MET A 79 -2.92 -7.70 -2.29
CA MET A 79 -3.16 -8.96 -1.59
C MET A 79 -2.09 -10.01 -1.91
N TYR A 80 -1.64 -10.11 -3.17
CA TYR A 80 -0.54 -11.01 -3.54
C TYR A 80 0.74 -10.70 -2.74
N VAL A 81 1.13 -9.42 -2.67
CA VAL A 81 2.30 -8.99 -1.91
C VAL A 81 2.12 -9.26 -0.41
N ALA A 82 0.94 -8.99 0.14
CA ALA A 82 0.63 -9.22 1.55
C ALA A 82 0.72 -10.72 1.92
N ILE A 83 0.09 -11.60 1.13
CA ILE A 83 0.14 -13.05 1.34
C ILE A 83 1.59 -13.56 1.25
N HIS A 84 2.34 -13.09 0.25
CA HIS A 84 3.74 -13.47 0.07
C HIS A 84 4.62 -13.06 1.27
N LEU A 85 4.37 -11.88 1.85
CA LEU A 85 5.05 -11.41 3.06
C LEU A 85 4.61 -12.17 4.32
N MET A 86 3.34 -12.56 4.43
CA MET A 86 2.80 -13.28 5.59
C MET A 86 3.15 -14.78 5.62
N TRP A 87 3.30 -15.41 4.46
CA TRP A 87 3.55 -16.83 4.31
C TRP A 87 4.68 -17.41 5.17
N PRO A 88 5.90 -16.82 5.23
CA PRO A 88 6.98 -17.34 6.08
C PRO A 88 6.58 -17.33 7.57
N THR A 89 6.00 -16.24 8.06
CA THR A 89 5.56 -16.11 9.45
C THR A 89 4.50 -17.16 9.81
N ILE A 90 3.53 -17.39 8.92
CA ILE A 90 2.50 -18.42 9.11
C ILE A 90 3.12 -19.82 9.11
N ARG A 91 4.03 -20.10 8.18
CA ARG A 91 4.72 -21.39 8.08
C ARG A 91 5.51 -21.68 9.36
N ASP A 92 6.27 -20.71 9.86
CA ASP A 92 7.11 -20.90 11.04
C ASP A 92 6.24 -21.12 12.28
N TYR A 93 5.16 -20.35 12.46
CA TYR A 93 4.18 -20.56 13.52
C TYR A 93 3.53 -21.96 13.47
N LEU A 94 3.18 -22.44 12.28
CA LEU A 94 2.61 -23.78 12.10
C LEU A 94 3.64 -24.89 12.35
N MET A 95 4.91 -24.69 11.99
CA MET A 95 5.98 -25.66 12.25
C MET A 95 6.35 -25.75 13.73
N GLU A 96 6.37 -24.64 14.46
CA GLU A 96 6.55 -24.62 15.92
C GLU A 96 5.43 -25.36 16.64
N ARG A 97 4.17 -25.14 16.23
CA ARG A 97 3.02 -25.85 16.78
C ARG A 97 3.08 -27.36 16.49
N LYS A 98 3.47 -27.75 15.27
CA LYS A 98 3.65 -29.17 14.91
C LYS A 98 4.76 -29.83 15.72
N LYS A 99 5.89 -29.13 15.96
CA LYS A 99 7.00 -29.63 16.78
C LYS A 99 6.62 -29.78 18.25
N SER A 100 5.89 -28.81 18.82
CA SER A 100 5.39 -28.88 20.20
C SER A 100 4.48 -30.11 20.41
N ASN A 101 3.52 -30.31 19.51
CA ASN A 101 2.61 -31.47 19.58
C ASN A 101 3.35 -32.83 19.46
N LEU A 102 4.46 -32.90 18.73
CA LEU A 102 5.26 -34.13 18.61
C LEU A 102 6.11 -34.42 19.86
N ILE A 103 6.61 -33.39 20.53
CA ILE A 103 7.39 -33.54 21.78
C ILE A 103 6.49 -34.01 22.91
N ILE A 104 5.28 -33.44 23.03
CA ILE A 104 4.32 -33.84 24.07
C ILE A 104 3.96 -35.32 23.89
N ASN A 105 3.63 -35.74 22.67
CA ASN A 105 3.20 -37.11 22.39
C ASN A 105 4.31 -38.17 22.51
N THR A 106 5.59 -37.77 22.58
CA THR A 106 6.74 -38.69 22.76
C THR A 106 7.15 -38.80 24.24
N THR A 107 6.75 -37.83 25.09
CA THR A 107 7.05 -37.83 26.53
C THR A 107 6.03 -38.66 27.33
N ASP A 108 4.92 -39.03 26.70
CA ASP A 108 3.84 -39.86 27.26
C ASP A 108 4.02 -41.39 27.01
N TYR A 109 5.22 -41.84 26.59
CA TYR A 109 5.58 -43.26 26.42
C TYR A 109 6.86 -43.62 27.18
#